data_AF-A0A952V5G0-F1
#
_entry.id   AF-A0A952V5G0-F1
#
_cell.length_a   1.000
_cell.length_b   1.000
_cell.length_c   1.000
_cell.angle_alpha   90.00
_cell.angle_beta   90.00
_cell.angle_gamma   90.00
#
_symmetry.space_group_name_H-M   'P 1'
#
loop_
_entity.id
_entity.type
_entity.pdbx_description
1 polymer ?
#
loop_
_entity_poly.entity_id
_entity_poly.type
_entity_poly.pdbx_seq_one_letter_code
_entity_poly.pdbx_strand_id
1 'polypeptide(L)'
;MIDQEISRIEEAIRKLKIDFDIYFNGSTKRPPLEARARLEANLKRLSDKRNLNYGQRYQMQGLIARFTSYRELWRRTLRARGEELV
;
A
#
# COMPACT_ATOMS: atom_id res chain seq x y z
N MET A 1 3.94 6.98 18.82
CA MET A 1 5.31 7.34 18.42
C MET A 1 5.45 7.18 16.90
N ILE A 2 6.35 7.93 16.24
CA ILE A 2 6.53 7.85 14.77
C ILE A 2 6.84 6.42 14.32
N ASP A 3 7.67 5.69 15.07
CA ASP A 3 8.04 4.32 14.74
C ASP A 3 6.83 3.38 14.74
N GLN A 4 5.88 3.56 15.67
CA GLN A 4 4.62 2.81 15.67
C GLN A 4 3.75 3.14 14.45
N GLU A 5 3.75 4.39 13.99
CA GLU A 5 3.03 4.74 12.76
C GLU A 5 3.68 4.09 11.53
N ILE A 6 5.02 4.04 11.47
CA ILE A 6 5.77 3.34 10.41
C ILE A 6 5.43 1.84 10.44
N SER A 7 5.47 1.19 11.60
CA SER A 7 5.12 -0.23 11.74
C SER A 7 3.68 -0.52 11.31
N ARG A 8 2.73 0.36 11.64
CA ARG A 8 1.32 0.23 11.18
C ARG A 8 1.19 0.34 9.67
N ILE A 9 1.96 1.22 9.02
CA ILE A 9 1.99 1.31 7.55
C ILE A 9 2.54 0.03 6.96
N GLU A 10 3.62 -0.52 7.51
CA GLU A 10 4.20 -1.77 7.03
C GLU A 10 3.22 -2.94 7.14
N GLU A 11 2.51 -3.06 8.26
CA GLU A 11 1.46 -4.07 8.43
C GLU A 11 0.30 -3.86 7.46
N ALA A 12 -0.14 -2.61 7.27
CA ALA A 12 -1.18 -2.29 6.29
C ALA A 12 -0.77 -2.62 4.84
N ILE A 13 0.50 -2.42 4.47
CA ILE A 13 1.03 -2.85 3.16
C ILE A 13 0.92 -4.38 3.02
N ARG A 14 1.36 -5.14 4.05
CA ARG A 14 1.29 -6.61 4.02
C ARG A 14 -0.15 -7.10 3.91
N LYS A 15 -1.06 -6.53 4.71
CA LYS A 15 -2.48 -6.88 4.69
C LYS A 15 -3.10 -6.58 3.33
N LEU A 16 -2.84 -5.40 2.77
CA LEU A 16 -3.39 -5.02 1.47
C LEU A 16 -2.91 -5.96 0.34
N LYS A 17 -1.65 -6.42 0.39
CA LYS A 17 -1.17 -7.44 -0.54
C LYS A 17 -1.97 -8.73 -0.43
N ILE A 18 -2.20 -9.21 0.79
CA ILE A 18 -3.01 -10.42 1.02
C ILE A 18 -4.43 -10.21 0.49
N ASP A 19 -5.05 -9.07 0.76
CA ASP A 19 -6.41 -8.76 0.30
C ASP A 19 -6.50 -8.76 -1.25
N PHE A 20 -5.47 -8.23 -1.93
CA PHE A 20 -5.38 -8.32 -3.40
C PHE A 20 -5.12 -9.75 -3.88
N ASP A 21 -4.28 -10.53 -3.20
CA ASP A 21 -4.04 -11.94 -3.55
C ASP A 21 -5.34 -12.76 -3.42
N ILE A 22 -6.11 -12.56 -2.34
CA ILE A 22 -7.44 -13.16 -2.13
C ILE A 22 -8.39 -12.77 -3.26
N TYR A 23 -8.41 -11.50 -3.64
CA TYR A 23 -9.22 -11.01 -4.76
C TYR A 23 -8.82 -11.67 -6.08
N PHE A 24 -7.54 -11.71 -6.41
CA PHE A 24 -7.06 -12.30 -7.66
C PHE A 24 -7.27 -13.82 -7.71
N ASN A 25 -7.31 -14.48 -6.56
CA ASN A 25 -7.70 -15.90 -6.47
C ASN A 25 -9.21 -16.12 -6.64
N GLY A 26 -10.02 -15.06 -6.73
CA GLY A 26 -11.48 -15.14 -6.93
C GLY A 26 -12.27 -15.34 -5.64
N SER A 27 -11.62 -15.31 -4.46
CA SER A 27 -12.27 -15.49 -3.17
C SER A 27 -13.11 -14.28 -2.74
N THR A 28 -12.89 -13.11 -3.36
CA THR A 28 -13.73 -11.92 -3.19
C THR A 28 -14.12 -11.33 -4.55
N LYS A 29 -15.30 -10.71 -4.61
CA LYS A 29 -15.86 -10.16 -5.86
C LYS A 29 -15.36 -8.77 -6.23
N ARG A 30 -14.70 -8.06 -5.30
CA ARG A 30 -14.31 -6.65 -5.48
C ARG A 30 -12.88 -6.42 -5.00
N PRO A 31 -12.09 -5.62 -5.72
CA PRO A 31 -10.73 -5.30 -5.30
C PRO A 31 -10.76 -4.40 -4.05
N PRO A 32 -9.74 -4.47 -3.17
CA PRO A 32 -9.69 -3.71 -1.92
C PRO A 32 -9.26 -2.23 -2.14
N LEU A 33 -9.99 -1.51 -3.00
CA LEU A 33 -9.65 -0.14 -3.43
C LEU A 33 -9.69 0.89 -2.30
N GLU A 34 -10.66 0.76 -1.40
CA GLU A 34 -10.79 1.67 -0.25
C GLU A 34 -9.60 1.50 0.72
N ALA A 35 -9.18 0.25 0.97
CA ALA A 35 -8.01 -0.03 1.77
C ALA A 35 -6.73 0.50 1.11
N ARG A 36 -6.61 0.38 -0.22
CA ARG A 36 -5.53 0.99 -1.00
C ARG A 36 -5.49 2.52 -0.85
N ALA A 37 -6.63 3.19 -1.00
CA ALA A 37 -6.73 4.64 -0.90
C ALA A 37 -6.37 5.14 0.51
N ARG A 38 -6.86 4.47 1.56
CA ARG A 38 -6.50 4.79 2.96
C ARG A 38 -5.01 4.64 3.22
N LEU A 39 -4.38 3.58 2.71
CA LEU A 39 -2.94 3.37 2.87
C LEU A 39 -2.12 4.43 2.13
N GLU A 40 -2.53 4.80 0.91
CA GLU A 40 -1.91 5.87 0.12
C GLU A 40 -1.96 7.22 0.86
N ALA A 41 -3.11 7.56 1.45
CA ALA A 41 -3.27 8.75 2.28
C ALA A 41 -2.37 8.71 3.54
N ASN A 42 -2.27 7.55 4.20
CA ASN A 42 -1.41 7.39 5.38
C ASN A 42 0.09 7.52 5.06
N LEU A 43 0.53 6.93 3.94
CA LEU A 43 1.90 7.05 3.45
C LEU A 43 2.25 8.52 3.17
N LYS A 44 1.39 9.24 2.44
CA LYS A 44 1.57 10.65 2.15
C LYS A 44 1.65 11.49 3.44
N ARG A 45 0.65 11.33 4.32
CA ARG A 45 0.58 12.04 5.61
C ARG A 45 1.83 11.84 6.47
N LEU A 46 2.37 10.62 6.54
CA LEU A 46 3.55 10.35 7.34
C LEU A 46 4.84 10.84 6.65
N SER A 47 4.93 10.74 5.32
CA SER A 47 6.05 11.24 4.53
C SER A 47 6.19 12.77 4.57
N ASP A 48 5.06 13.49 4.68
CA ASP A 48 5.04 14.96 4.74
C ASP A 48 5.50 15.51 6.11
N LYS A 49 5.71 14.65 7.11
CA LYS A 49 6.20 15.09 8.43
C LYS A 49 7.65 15.56 8.36
N ARG A 50 7.88 16.83 8.71
CA ARG A 50 9.23 17.44 8.69
C ARG A 50 10.18 16.93 9.77
N ASN A 51 9.65 16.28 10.82
CA ASN A 51 10.40 15.85 12.01
C ASN A 51 10.85 14.37 11.98
N LEU A 52 10.82 13.70 10.81
CA LEU A 52 11.39 12.37 10.67
C LEU A 52 12.91 12.42 10.78
N ASN A 53 13.49 11.55 11.62
CA ASN A 53 14.93 11.33 11.66
C ASN A 53 15.41 10.54 10.42
N TYR A 54 16.72 10.44 10.20
CA TYR A 54 17.29 9.76 9.03
C TYR A 54 16.86 8.29 8.91
N GLY A 55 16.84 7.53 10.02
CA GLY A 55 16.41 6.14 10.02
C GLY A 55 14.94 5.97 9.64
N GLN A 56 14.07 6.81 10.19
CA GLN A 56 12.64 6.84 9.89
C GLN A 56 12.38 7.23 8.42
N ARG A 57 13.12 8.21 7.88
CA ARG A 57 13.04 8.56 6.45
C ARG A 57 13.45 7.39 5.57
N TYR A 58 14.55 6.70 5.91
CA TYR A 58 15.02 5.55 5.16
C TYR A 58 13.98 4.42 5.16
N GLN A 59 13.42 4.08 6.33
CA GLN A 59 12.33 3.10 6.45
C GLN A 59 11.12 3.51 5.60
N MET A 60 10.68 4.76 5.71
CA MET A 60 9.56 5.30 4.91
C MET A 60 9.81 5.20 3.40
N GLN A 61 11.01 5.55 2.93
CA GLN A 61 11.36 5.39 1.51
C GLN A 61 11.25 3.93 1.05
N GLY A 62 11.71 2.98 1.87
CA GLY A 62 11.57 1.56 1.60
C GLY A 62 10.10 1.11 1.52
N LEU A 63 9.25 1.59 2.42
CA LEU A 63 7.81 1.29 2.41
C LEU A 63 7.10 1.90 1.19
N ILE A 64 7.45 3.13 0.81
CA ILE A 64 6.91 3.81 -0.39
C ILE A 64 7.30 3.04 -1.66
N ALA A 65 8.57 2.63 -1.78
CA ALA A 65 9.03 1.86 -2.93
C ALA A 65 8.31 0.51 -3.03
N ARG A 66 8.17 -0.22 -1.92
CA ARG A 66 7.43 -1.49 -1.85
C ARG A 66 5.97 -1.32 -2.26
N PHE A 67 5.29 -0.31 -1.71
CA PHE A 67 3.88 -0.04 -2.05
C PHE A 67 3.71 0.35 -3.53
N THR A 68 4.63 1.13 -4.08
CA THR A 68 4.62 1.53 -5.50
C THR A 68 4.74 0.30 -6.40
N SER A 69 5.67 -0.61 -6.11
CA SER A 69 5.83 -1.86 -6.85
C SER A 69 4.57 -2.73 -6.81
N TYR A 70 3.92 -2.84 -5.65
CA TYR A 70 2.66 -3.59 -5.54
C TYR A 70 1.51 -2.93 -6.29
N ARG A 71 1.36 -1.60 -6.24
CA ARG A 71 0.35 -0.90 -7.04
C ARG A 71 0.51 -1.16 -8.52
N GLU A 72 1.74 -1.13 -9.01
CA GLU A 72 2.04 -1.40 -10.41
C GLU A 72 1.71 -2.84 -10.80
N LEU A 73 2.05 -3.80 -9.95
CA LEU A 73 1.66 -5.21 -10.12
C LEU A 73 0.13 -5.34 -10.21
N TRP A 74 -0.60 -4.85 -9.20
CA TRP A 74 -2.06 -4.96 -9.16
C TRP A 74 -2.72 -4.26 -10.35
N ARG A 75 -2.23 -3.09 -10.74
CA ARG A 75 -2.71 -2.35 -11.92
C ARG A 75 -2.56 -3.18 -13.19
N ARG A 76 -1.42 -3.83 -13.40
CA ARG A 76 -1.17 -4.71 -14.56
C ARG A 76 -2.08 -5.94 -14.52
N THR A 77 -2.23 -6.57 -13.35
CA THR A 77 -3.10 -7.74 -13.17
C THR A 77 -4.57 -7.42 -13.43
N LEU A 78 -5.08 -6.30 -12.92
CA LEU A 78 -6.45 -5.84 -13.15
C LEU A 78 -6.72 -5.60 -14.64
N ARG A 79 -5.81 -4.90 -15.34
CA ARG A 79 -5.90 -4.72 -16.80
C ARG A 79 -5.94 -6.05 -17.55
N ALA A 80 -5.08 -7.01 -17.17
CA ALA A 80 -5.05 -8.33 -17.81
C ALA A 80 -6.36 -9.12 -17.61
N ARG A 81 -7.13 -8.83 -16.55
CA ARG A 81 -8.44 -9.43 -16.28
C ARG A 81 -9.61 -8.68 -16.93
N GLY A 82 -9.36 -7.57 -17.62
CA GLY A 82 -10.42 -6.70 -18.17
C GLY A 82 -11.15 -5.87 -17.12
N GLU A 83 -10.59 -5.79 -15.91
CA GLU A 83 -11.14 -5.02 -14.79
C GLU A 83 -10.43 -3.65 -14.80
N GLU A 84 -11.04 -2.65 -15.43
CA GLU A 84 -10.45 -1.32 -15.48
C GLU A 84 -10.70 -0.57 -14.15
N LEU A 85 -9.63 -0.05 -13.55
CA LEU A 85 -9.73 0.91 -12.45
C LEU A 85 -10.20 2.24 -13.05
N VAL A 86 -11.51 2.41 -13.21
CA VAL A 86 -12.10 3.73 -13.44
C VAL A 86 -11.93 4.58 -12.20
#